data_AF-A0AAD8YJ51-F1
#
_entry.id   AF-A0AAD8YJ51-F1
#
_cell.length_a   1.000
_cell.length_b   1.000
_cell.length_c   1.000
_cell.angle_alpha   90.00
_cell.angle_beta   90.00
_cell.angle_gamma   90.00
#
_symmetry.space_group_name_H-M   'P 1'
#
loop_
_entity.id
_entity.type
_entity.pdbx_description
1 polymer ?
#
loop_
_entity_poly.entity_id
_entity_poly.type
_entity_poly.pdbx_seq_one_letter_code
_entity_poly.pdbx_strand_id
1 'polypeptide(L)'
;MEENETSNEPIRVGDVVQYYSPIHVAGDPRGLRRATVLAIDPKKDNPLVLDNAEYISSDTNVKRIKVMSGGELVDHQAYFDLFLDSNWSRRAELPLLTQ
;
A
#
# COMPACT_ATOMS: atom_id res chain seq x y z
N MET A 1 -13.14 11.97 16.95
CA MET A 1 -12.66 10.58 17.02
C MET A 1 -12.27 10.25 15.60
N GLU A 2 -10.98 10.21 15.31
CA GLU A 2 -10.44 10.09 13.95
C GLU A 2 -10.57 8.61 13.56
N GLU A 3 -11.55 8.29 12.73
CA GLU A 3 -11.77 6.94 12.20
C GLU A 3 -10.57 6.61 11.31
N ASN A 4 -9.69 5.71 11.79
CA ASN A 4 -8.69 5.04 10.95
C ASN A 4 -9.45 4.10 10.01
N GLU A 5 -10.06 4.68 8.96
CA GLU A 5 -10.52 3.93 7.80
C GLU A 5 -9.31 3.17 7.23
N THR A 6 -9.49 1.90 6.89
CA THR A 6 -8.39 1.00 6.55
C THR A 6 -8.50 0.60 5.08
N SER A 7 -7.42 0.72 4.31
CA SER A 7 -7.41 0.49 2.85
C SER A 7 -6.98 -0.85 2.38
N ASN A 8 -7.69 -1.35 1.38
CA ASN A 8 -7.48 -2.53 0.55
C ASN A 8 -7.88 -2.26 -0.89
N GLU A 9 -7.53 -1.07 -1.32
CA GLU A 9 -6.85 -1.08 -2.60
C GLU A 9 -5.73 -2.13 -2.53
N PRO A 10 -5.64 -3.06 -3.48
CA PRO A 10 -4.62 -4.11 -3.46
C PRO A 10 -3.27 -3.48 -3.75
N ILE A 11 -2.27 -3.68 -2.90
CA ILE A 11 -0.88 -3.24 -3.16
C ILE A 11 -0.36 -3.98 -4.39
N ARG A 12 0.33 -3.27 -5.28
CA ARG A 12 0.91 -3.84 -6.51
C ARG A 12 2.42 -3.68 -6.54
N VAL A 13 3.07 -4.55 -7.31
CA VAL A 13 4.49 -4.38 -7.63
C VAL A 13 4.69 -3.04 -8.35
N GLY A 14 5.70 -2.30 -7.93
CA GLY A 14 6.00 -0.94 -8.39
C GLY A 14 5.35 0.16 -7.57
N ASP A 15 4.38 -0.13 -6.70
CA ASP A 15 3.80 0.88 -5.82
C ASP A 15 4.83 1.36 -4.78
N VAL A 16 4.70 2.63 -4.37
CA VAL A 16 5.48 3.17 -3.25
C VAL A 16 4.59 3.23 -2.02
N VAL A 17 5.07 2.61 -0.96
CA VAL A 17 4.38 2.50 0.32
C VAL A 17 5.13 3.23 1.42
N GLN A 18 4.39 3.70 2.42
CA GLN A 18 4.87 4.33 3.62
C GLN A 18 4.42 3.53 4.84
N TYR A 19 5.32 3.30 5.78
CA TYR A 19 5.07 2.52 6.99
C TYR A 19 5.99 2.96 8.12
N TYR A 20 5.73 2.52 9.34
CA TYR A 20 6.65 2.67 10.46
C TYR A 20 7.49 1.40 10.61
N SER A 21 8.81 1.56 10.61
CA SER A 21 9.76 0.47 10.83
C SER A 21 9.57 -0.13 12.22
N PRO A 22 9.53 -1.47 12.35
CA PRO A 22 9.33 -2.16 13.63
C PRO A 22 10.46 -1.94 14.64
N ILE A 23 11.60 -1.40 14.20
CA ILE A 23 12.74 -1.04 15.06
C ILE A 23 12.41 0.16 15.96
N HIS A 24 11.45 1.00 15.55
CA HIS A 24 11.07 2.21 16.26
C HIS A 24 9.66 2.07 16.85
N VAL A 25 9.36 2.86 17.88
CA VAL A 25 8.00 2.97 18.40
C VAL A 25 7.11 3.59 17.32
N ALA A 26 5.92 3.02 17.09
CA ALA A 26 4.95 3.55 16.14
C ALA A 26 4.63 5.02 16.46
N GLY A 27 4.73 5.90 15.47
CA GLY A 27 4.59 7.35 15.63
C GLY A 27 5.91 8.11 15.86
N ASP A 28 7.03 7.43 16.09
CA ASP A 28 8.34 8.07 16.07
C ASP A 28 8.71 8.46 14.62
N PRO A 29 8.92 9.75 14.31
CA PRO A 29 9.26 10.19 12.96
C PRO A 29 10.52 9.51 12.39
N ARG A 30 11.45 9.05 13.24
CA ARG A 30 12.67 8.33 12.82
C ARG A 30 12.36 6.96 12.24
N GLY A 31 11.25 6.37 12.67
CA GLY A 31 10.74 5.09 12.20
C GLY A 31 9.98 5.18 10.88
N LEU A 32 9.60 6.37 10.41
CA LEU A 32 8.85 6.51 9.17
C LEU A 32 9.73 6.14 7.97
N ARG A 33 9.27 5.17 7.18
CA ARG A 33 9.95 4.66 5.99
C ARG A 33 9.07 4.79 4.77
N ARG A 34 9.71 4.90 3.61
CA ARG A 34 9.08 4.82 2.29
C ARG A 34 9.87 3.82 1.47
N ALA A 35 9.18 2.91 0.80
CA ALA A 35 9.82 1.84 0.05
C ALA A 35 8.98 1.48 -1.18
N THR A 36 9.66 0.98 -2.21
CA THR A 36 9.03 0.47 -3.43
C THR A 36 8.78 -1.02 -3.30
N VAL A 37 7.59 -1.48 -3.68
CA VAL A 37 7.25 -2.89 -3.69
C VAL A 37 7.89 -3.56 -4.90
N LEU A 38 8.86 -4.44 -4.68
CA LEU A 38 9.56 -5.19 -5.73
C LEU A 38 8.86 -6.50 -6.09
N ALA A 39 8.27 -7.17 -5.10
CA ALA A 39 7.52 -8.40 -5.30
C ALA A 39 6.49 -8.60 -4.19
N ILE A 40 5.48 -9.42 -4.47
CA ILE A 40 4.44 -9.81 -3.53
C ILE A 40 4.34 -11.32 -3.50
N ASP A 41 4.45 -11.92 -2.31
CA ASP A 41 4.33 -13.35 -2.08
C ASP A 41 3.38 -13.62 -0.90
N PRO A 42 2.08 -13.80 -1.15
CA PRO A 42 1.07 -13.91 -0.09
C PRO A 42 1.18 -15.21 0.73
N LYS A 43 2.09 -16.13 0.37
CA LYS A 43 2.30 -17.39 1.10
C LYS A 43 3.38 -17.28 2.18
N LYS A 44 4.06 -16.14 2.28
CA LYS A 44 5.11 -15.87 3.28
C LYS A 44 4.58 -15.04 4.43
N ASP A 45 5.22 -15.18 5.58
CA ASP A 45 4.93 -14.38 6.78
C ASP A 45 5.13 -12.87 6.54
N ASN A 46 6.09 -12.53 5.66
CA ASN A 46 6.35 -11.17 5.19
C ASN A 46 6.01 -11.10 3.69
N PRO A 47 4.77 -10.73 3.33
CA PRO A 47 4.28 -10.89 1.96
C PRO A 47 4.82 -9.84 0.98
N LEU A 48 5.43 -8.76 1.47
CA LEU A 48 5.96 -7.67 0.65
C LEU A 48 7.49 -7.74 0.62
N VAL A 49 8.06 -7.77 -0.58
CA VAL A 49 9.50 -7.59 -0.81
C VAL A 49 9.73 -6.13 -1.19
N LEU A 50 10.51 -5.42 -0.37
CA LEU A 50 10.75 -3.99 -0.50
C LEU A 50 12.17 -3.71 -1.01
N ASP A 51 12.35 -2.58 -1.70
CA ASP A 51 13.65 -2.13 -2.24
C ASP A 51 14.71 -1.81 -1.17
N ASN A 52 14.27 -1.42 0.02
CA ASN A 52 15.13 -1.17 1.17
C ASN A 52 15.53 -2.43 1.96
N ALA A 53 15.12 -3.62 1.48
CA ALA A 53 15.38 -4.92 2.10
C ALA A 53 14.83 -5.09 3.53
N GLU A 54 13.92 -4.22 3.98
CA GLU A 54 13.21 -4.43 5.24
C GLU A 54 12.11 -5.48 5.09
N TYR A 55 11.92 -6.26 6.16
CA TYR A 55 10.79 -7.18 6.27
C TYR A 55 9.71 -6.52 7.12
N ILE A 56 8.52 -6.40 6.54
CA ILE A 56 7.33 -5.94 7.24
C ILE A 56 6.36 -7.10 7.40
N SER A 57 5.87 -7.25 8.63
CA SER A 57 4.88 -8.27 8.98
C SER A 57 3.51 -7.88 8.41
N SER A 58 2.66 -8.87 8.16
CA SER A 58 1.31 -8.68 7.61
C SER A 58 0.39 -7.82 8.49
N ASP A 59 0.72 -7.64 9.76
CA ASP A 59 0.00 -6.77 10.72
C ASP A 59 0.47 -5.31 10.70
N THR A 60 1.52 -4.99 9.93
CA THR A 60 2.04 -3.63 9.83
C THR A 60 1.07 -2.76 9.04
N ASN A 61 0.68 -1.61 9.59
CA ASN A 61 -0.10 -0.63 8.85
C ASN A 61 0.77 0.02 7.77
N VAL A 62 0.31 -0.10 6.53
CA VAL A 62 1.00 0.41 5.35
C VAL A 62 0.07 1.38 4.62
N LYS A 63 0.57 2.57 4.31
CA LYS A 63 -0.11 3.56 3.48
C LYS A 63 0.52 3.60 2.10
N ARG A 64 -0.27 3.37 1.06
CA ARG A 64 0.21 3.57 -0.31
C ARG A 64 0.24 5.06 -0.64
N ILE A 65 1.39 5.55 -1.12
CA ILE A 65 1.60 6.97 -1.42
C ILE A 65 1.84 7.24 -2.90
N LYS A 66 2.25 6.24 -3.69
CA LYS A 66 2.30 6.33 -5.17
C LYS A 66 1.86 5.01 -5.79
N VAL A 67 1.20 5.10 -6.94
CA VAL A 67 0.76 3.96 -7.76
C VAL A 67 1.52 3.92 -9.06
N MET A 68 1.92 2.72 -9.49
CA MET A 68 2.41 2.52 -10.85
C MET A 68 1.23 2.44 -11.82
N SER A 69 1.08 3.47 -12.68
CA SER A 69 0.02 3.56 -13.69
C SER A 69 0.62 3.86 -15.06
N GLY A 70 0.40 2.97 -16.04
CA GLY A 70 0.93 3.16 -17.40
C GLY A 70 2.47 3.21 -17.50
N GLY A 71 3.19 2.70 -16.50
CA GLY A 71 4.65 2.79 -16.43
C GLY A 71 5.19 4.04 -15.73
N GLU A 72 4.30 4.92 -15.26
CA GLU A 72 4.65 6.11 -14.49
C GLU A 72 4.22 5.98 -13.03
N LEU A 73 5.02 6.54 -12.13
CA LEU A 73 4.69 6.66 -10.71
C LEU A 73 3.86 7.92 -10.47
N VAL A 74 2.57 7.73 -10.26
CA VAL A 74 1.62 8.82 -9.98
C VAL A 74 1.34 8.86 -8.49
N ASP A 75 1.18 10.06 -7.92
CA ASP A 75 0.80 10.21 -6.53
C ASP A 75 -0.55 9.55 -6.26
N HIS A 76 -0.59 8.73 -5.22
CA HIS A 76 -1.79 8.01 -4.84
C HIS A 76 -2.73 8.98 -4.12
N GLN A 77 -3.59 9.62 -4.89
CA GLN A 77 -4.57 10.59 -4.43
C GLN A 77 -5.82 9.88 -3.85
N ALA A 78 -5.66 8.74 -3.20
CA ALA A 78 -6.76 8.12 -2.47
C ALA A 78 -7.04 8.99 -1.23
N TYR A 79 -8.19 9.65 -1.28
CA TYR A 79 -8.75 10.32 -0.12
C TYR A 79 -9.38 9.34 0.89
N PHE A 80 -9.42 8.04 0.60
CA PHE A 80 -10.07 7.06 1.47
C PHE A 80 -9.38 5.70 1.44
N ASP A 81 -9.14 5.21 2.64
CA ASP A 81 -8.56 3.92 2.91
C ASP A 81 -9.69 2.83 2.84
N LEU A 82 -9.77 1.98 1.78
CA LEU A 82 -10.79 0.92 1.50
C LEU A 82 -10.55 -0.63 1.71
N PHE A 83 -10.89 -1.33 2.82
CA PHE A 83 -10.66 -2.81 3.00
C PHE A 83 -11.37 -3.78 1.96
N LEU A 84 -10.86 -5.01 1.75
CA LEU A 84 -11.08 -6.01 0.67
C LEU A 84 -12.21 -6.88 1.17
N ASP A 85 -13.37 -6.69 0.56
CA ASP A 85 -14.43 -7.65 0.71
C ASP A 85 -14.43 -8.66 -0.44
N SER A 86 -14.99 -9.84 -0.17
CA SER A 86 -14.89 -11.10 -0.94
C SER A 86 -15.58 -11.08 -2.32
N ASN A 87 -15.71 -9.92 -2.96
CA ASN A 87 -16.49 -9.68 -4.17
C ASN A 87 -15.65 -9.07 -5.32
N TRP A 88 -14.40 -9.55 -5.43
CA TRP A 88 -13.37 -9.13 -6.41
C TRP A 88 -13.74 -9.31 -7.91
N SER A 89 -14.96 -9.73 -8.26
CA SER A 89 -15.35 -10.04 -9.65
C SER A 89 -16.28 -9.04 -10.33
N ARG A 90 -16.63 -7.88 -9.72
CA ARG A 90 -17.71 -7.01 -10.26
C ARG A 90 -17.42 -5.51 -10.44
N ARG A 91 -16.21 -5.00 -10.21
CA ARG A 91 -15.93 -3.55 -10.36
C ARG A 91 -14.73 -3.23 -11.24
N ALA A 92 -14.67 -3.88 -12.40
CA ALA A 92 -13.76 -3.52 -13.47
C ALA A 92 -14.47 -2.67 -14.55
N GLU A 93 -15.43 -1.82 -14.21
CA GLU A 93 -16.04 -0.90 -15.19
C GLU A 93 -16.43 0.43 -14.54
N LEU A 94 -15.52 1.39 -14.54
CA LEU A 94 -15.92 2.79 -14.70
C LEU A 94 -15.05 3.40 -15.80
N PRO A 95 -15.66 3.93 -16.88
CA PRO A 95 -14.92 4.42 -18.03
C PRO A 95 -14.13 5.67 -17.66
N LEU A 96 -12.96 5.78 -18.27
CA LEU A 96 -12.21 7.02 -18.38
C LEU A 96 -13.14 8.09 -18.96
N LEU A 97 -13.64 8.99 -18.12
CA LEU A 97 -14.21 10.24 -18.61
C LEU A 97 -13.05 11.18 -18.92
N THR A 98 -12.69 11.14 -20.21
CA THR A 98 -12.03 12.21 -20.95
C THR A 98 -12.82 13.51 -20.89
N GLN A 99 -12.04 14.60 -20.79
CA GLN A 99 -12.33 16.04 -20.93
C GLN A 99 -12.78 16.80 -19.68
#